data_AF-A0A537ZQN7-F1
#
_entry.id   AF-A0A537ZQN7-F1
#
_cell.length_a   1.000
_cell.length_b   1.000
_cell.length_c   1.000
_cell.angle_alpha   90.00
_cell.angle_beta   90.00
_cell.angle_gamma   90.00
#
_symmetry.space_group_name_H-M   'P 1'
#
loop_
_entity.id
_entity.type
_entity.pdbx_description
1 polymer ?
#
loop_
_entity_poly.entity_id
_entity_poly.type
_entity_poly.pdbx_seq_one_letter_code
_entity_poly.pdbx_strand_id
1 'polypeptide(L)'
;MLLESSAEGYDSRLWMEIWTRALRDRSTRHARRRLDQRWRKQIGELIRDGQRSGEFGEADPDDVALVLASLIDGLAVQVTLGDPDVPKERMLALVLDMAERLADTELRRELE
;
A
#
# COMPACT_ATOMS: atom_id res chain seq x y z
N MET A 1 -3.08 -21.76 0.97
CA MET A 1 -4.41 -21.29 1.43
C MET A 1 -4.24 -19.92 2.08
N LEU A 2 -4.81 -18.87 1.46
CA LEU A 2 -4.61 -17.41 1.74
C LEU A 2 -3.30 -16.76 1.25
N LEU A 3 -2.77 -17.21 0.11
CA LEU A 3 -1.80 -16.44 -0.69
C LEU A 3 -2.28 -16.29 -2.14
N GLU A 4 -3.01 -17.29 -2.65
CA GLU A 4 -3.55 -17.31 -4.01
C GLU A 4 -4.80 -16.45 -4.25
N SER A 5 -5.45 -15.88 -3.23
CA SER A 5 -6.62 -15.00 -3.44
C SER A 5 -6.29 -13.49 -3.53
N SER A 6 -5.01 -13.12 -3.46
CA SER A 6 -4.62 -11.72 -3.25
C SER A 6 -4.50 -10.88 -4.53
N ALA A 7 -4.52 -11.49 -5.71
CA ALA A 7 -4.47 -10.76 -6.98
C ALA A 7 -5.86 -10.51 -7.60
N GLU A 8 -6.85 -11.39 -7.34
CA GLU A 8 -8.22 -11.27 -7.91
C GLU A 8 -9.29 -10.90 -6.87
N GLY A 9 -8.96 -10.80 -5.57
CA GLY A 9 -9.95 -10.67 -4.50
C GLY A 9 -9.52 -9.81 -3.31
N TYR A 10 -8.88 -8.66 -3.55
CA TYR A 10 -8.73 -7.65 -2.49
C TYR A 10 -10.09 -6.98 -2.25
N ASP A 11 -10.94 -7.60 -1.44
CA ASP A 11 -12.22 -6.98 -1.05
C ASP A 11 -11.96 -5.89 -0.01
N SER A 12 -11.77 -4.67 -0.50
CA SER A 12 -11.64 -3.48 0.33
C SER A 12 -12.82 -3.31 1.31
N ARG A 13 -14.01 -3.83 1.02
CA ARG A 13 -15.17 -3.74 1.92
C ARG A 13 -14.97 -4.61 3.16
N LEU A 14 -14.46 -5.84 2.99
CA LEU A 14 -14.10 -6.71 4.10
C LEU A 14 -13.03 -6.05 5.00
N TRP A 15 -12.06 -5.37 4.39
CA TRP A 15 -11.06 -4.60 5.13
C TRP A 15 -11.65 -3.46 5.95
N MET A 16 -12.61 -2.72 5.37
CA MET A 16 -13.33 -1.66 6.09
C MET A 16 -14.14 -2.21 7.27
N GLU A 17 -14.76 -3.38 7.14
CA GLU A 17 -15.44 -4.06 8.24
C GLU A 17 -14.47 -4.48 9.35
N ILE A 18 -13.30 -5.01 8.99
CA ILE A 18 -12.24 -5.37 9.93
C ILE A 18 -11.76 -4.14 10.71
N TRP A 19 -11.53 -3.00 10.04
CA TRP A 19 -11.14 -1.76 10.71
C TRP A 19 -12.20 -1.28 11.69
N THR A 20 -13.47 -1.30 11.28
CA THR A 20 -14.60 -0.92 12.14
C THR A 20 -14.68 -1.82 13.38
N ARG A 21 -14.58 -3.14 13.21
CA ARG A 21 -14.63 -4.10 14.30
C ARG A 21 -13.41 -3.99 15.22
N ALA A 22 -12.23 -3.68 14.68
CA ALA A 22 -11.03 -3.43 15.47
C ALA A 22 -11.17 -2.23 16.43
N LEU A 23 -12.07 -1.28 16.18
CA LEU A 23 -12.32 -0.20 17.15
C LEU A 23 -12.85 -0.73 18.49
N ARG A 24 -13.52 -1.89 18.51
CA ARG A 24 -14.26 -2.39 19.68
C ARG A 24 -13.79 -3.76 20.16
N ASP A 25 -13.28 -4.61 19.28
CA ASP A 25 -12.84 -5.98 19.63
C ASP A 25 -11.30 -6.13 19.68
N ARG A 26 -10.78 -6.65 20.81
CA ARG A 26 -9.34 -6.82 21.05
C ARG A 26 -8.73 -7.87 20.12
N SER A 27 -9.43 -8.96 19.85
CA SER A 27 -8.91 -10.03 18.99
C SER A 27 -8.74 -9.53 17.55
N THR A 28 -9.73 -8.76 17.06
CA THR A 28 -9.70 -8.12 15.75
C THR A 28 -8.63 -7.05 15.66
N ARG A 29 -8.39 -6.23 16.70
CA ARG A 29 -7.24 -5.30 16.71
C ARG A 29 -5.91 -6.00 16.49
N HIS A 30 -5.71 -7.13 17.16
CA HIS A 30 -4.47 -7.87 17.05
C HIS A 30 -4.32 -8.48 15.65
N ALA A 31 -5.39 -9.06 15.11
CA ALA A 31 -5.41 -9.59 13.75
C ALA A 31 -5.12 -8.50 12.71
N ARG A 32 -5.84 -7.37 12.76
CA ARG A 32 -5.61 -6.20 11.89
C ARG A 32 -4.15 -5.74 11.96
N ARG A 33 -3.63 -5.47 13.16
CA ARG A 33 -2.23 -5.02 13.35
C ARG A 33 -1.22 -5.99 12.72
N ARG A 34 -1.42 -7.30 12.87
CA ARG A 34 -0.53 -8.31 12.27
C ARG A 34 -0.56 -8.27 10.75
N LEU A 35 -1.72 -8.02 10.15
CA LEU A 35 -1.83 -7.90 8.71
C LEU A 35 -1.21 -6.59 8.22
N ASP A 36 -1.48 -5.45 8.88
CA ASP A 36 -0.88 -4.16 8.54
C ASP A 36 0.66 -4.23 8.61
N GLN A 37 1.20 -4.95 9.60
CA GLN A 37 2.64 -5.16 9.76
C GLN A 37 3.21 -6.05 8.66
N ARG A 38 2.51 -7.13 8.29
CA ARG A 38 2.94 -8.00 7.20
C ARG A 38 2.98 -7.24 5.87
N TRP A 39 1.95 -6.45 5.59
CA TRP A 39 1.86 -5.65 4.37
C TRP A 39 2.99 -4.63 4.28
N ARG A 40 3.20 -3.84 5.34
CA ARG A 40 4.31 -2.89 5.40
C ARG A 40 5.69 -3.54 5.30
N LYS A 41 5.88 -4.72 5.92
CA LYS A 41 7.13 -5.48 5.78
C LYS A 41 7.42 -5.85 4.33
N GLN A 42 6.41 -6.29 3.58
CA GLN A 42 6.57 -6.64 2.17
C GLN A 42 6.97 -5.43 1.32
N ILE A 43 6.31 -4.27 1.52
CA ILE A 43 6.69 -3.04 0.83
C ILE A 43 8.11 -2.64 1.20
N GLY A 44 8.46 -2.63 2.50
CA GLY A 44 9.79 -2.27 2.94
C GLY A 44 10.88 -3.23 2.45
N GLU A 45 10.58 -4.53 2.29
CA GLU A 45 11.50 -5.49 1.66
C GLU A 45 11.74 -5.11 0.19
N LEU A 46 10.68 -4.78 -0.57
CA LEU A 46 10.82 -4.32 -1.96
C LEU A 46 11.66 -3.02 -2.06
N ILE A 47 11.47 -2.06 -1.16
CA ILE A 47 12.28 -0.83 -1.14
C ILE A 47 13.74 -1.15 -0.85
N ARG A 48 14.02 -2.00 0.16
CA ARG A 48 15.39 -2.43 0.46
C ARG A 48 16.03 -3.16 -0.72
N ASP A 49 15.25 -3.92 -1.48
CA ASP A 49 15.75 -4.66 -2.64
C ASP A 49 16.18 -3.70 -3.74
N GLY A 50 15.35 -2.70 -4.07
CA GLY A 50 15.70 -1.64 -5.02
C GLY A 50 16.87 -0.76 -4.56
N GLN A 51 17.01 -0.51 -3.25
CA GLN A 51 18.19 0.17 -2.71
C GLN A 51 19.47 -0.65 -2.90
N ARG A 52 19.41 -1.98 -2.69
CA ARG A 52 20.57 -2.87 -2.88
C ARG A 52 20.97 -3.01 -4.34
N SER A 53 20.03 -2.89 -5.29
CA SER A 53 20.35 -2.86 -6.72
C SER A 53 20.79 -1.47 -7.21
N GLY A 54 20.64 -0.43 -6.39
CA GLY A 54 20.95 0.95 -6.76
C GLY A 54 19.85 1.63 -7.59
N GLU A 55 18.67 1.02 -7.67
CA GLU A 55 17.48 1.59 -8.34
C GLU A 55 16.80 2.66 -7.49
N PHE A 56 16.83 2.52 -6.15
CA PHE A 56 16.17 3.41 -5.20
C PHE A 56 17.17 4.17 -4.32
N GLY A 57 16.84 5.40 -3.92
CA GLY A 57 17.66 6.24 -3.05
C GLY A 57 17.59 5.86 -1.56
N GLU A 58 18.26 6.63 -0.71
CA GLU A 58 18.58 6.27 0.68
C GLU A 58 17.45 6.52 1.71
N ALA A 59 16.21 6.76 1.27
CA ALA A 59 15.07 6.95 2.17
C ALA A 59 14.86 5.74 3.11
N ASP A 60 14.40 5.97 4.34
CA ASP A 60 14.13 4.87 5.27
C ASP A 60 13.02 3.94 4.70
N PRO A 61 13.31 2.66 4.42
CA PRO A 61 12.35 1.74 3.81
C PRO A 61 11.08 1.52 4.62
N ASP A 62 11.16 1.62 5.95
CA ASP A 62 10.00 1.42 6.83
C ASP A 62 9.10 2.66 6.83
N ASP A 63 9.67 3.86 6.71
CA ASP A 63 8.90 5.10 6.54
C ASP A 63 8.24 5.16 5.17
N VAL A 64 8.97 4.83 4.10
CA VAL A 64 8.41 4.72 2.74
C VAL A 64 7.26 3.72 2.72
N ALA A 65 7.45 2.54 3.32
CA ALA A 65 6.41 1.51 3.40
C ALA A 65 5.18 1.97 4.18
N LEU A 66 5.37 2.70 5.28
CA LEU A 66 4.27 3.24 6.07
C LEU A 66 3.44 4.25 5.27
N VAL A 67 4.09 5.19 4.60
CA VAL A 67 3.40 6.23 3.82
C VAL A 67 2.69 5.62 2.62
N LEU A 68 3.37 4.75 1.86
CA LEU A 68 2.79 4.13 0.67
C LEU A 68 1.60 3.22 1.02
N ALA A 69 1.70 2.40 2.06
CA ALA A 69 0.59 1.59 2.54
C ALA A 69 -0.61 2.46 2.95
N SER A 70 -0.36 3.56 3.66
CA SER A 70 -1.42 4.48 4.11
C SER A 70 -2.11 5.19 2.94
N LEU A 71 -1.35 5.55 1.90
CA LEU A 71 -1.90 6.13 0.67
C LEU A 71 -2.80 5.13 -0.06
N ILE A 72 -2.33 3.89 -0.22
CA ILE A 72 -3.09 2.81 -0.87
C ILE A 72 -4.39 2.55 -0.10
N ASP A 73 -4.34 2.45 1.23
CA ASP A 73 -5.52 2.23 2.07
C ASP A 73 -6.56 3.36 1.89
N GLY A 74 -6.10 4.62 1.91
CA GLY A 74 -6.98 5.78 1.73
C GLY A 74 -7.62 5.86 0.34
N LEU A 75 -6.85 5.62 -0.72
CA LEU A 75 -7.36 5.62 -2.09
C LEU A 75 -8.28 4.42 -2.36
N ALA A 76 -7.95 3.25 -1.81
CA ALA A 76 -8.79 2.06 -1.92
C ALA A 76 -10.18 2.31 -1.31
N VAL A 77 -10.29 3.06 -0.21
CA VAL A 77 -11.59 3.48 0.36
C VAL A 77 -12.38 4.31 -0.65
N GLN A 78 -11.77 5.33 -1.28
CA GLN A 78 -12.46 6.18 -2.26
C GLN A 78 -12.98 5.37 -3.46
N VAL A 79 -12.12 4.52 -4.03
CA VAL A 79 -12.49 3.62 -5.14
C VAL A 79 -13.64 2.69 -4.72
N THR A 80 -13.59 2.14 -3.51
CA THR A 80 -14.60 1.20 -3.00
C THR A 80 -15.96 1.86 -2.78
N LEU A 81 -15.95 3.13 -2.39
CA LEU A 81 -17.15 3.95 -2.24
C LEU A 81 -17.69 4.49 -3.57
N GLY A 82 -16.97 4.27 -4.69
CA GLY A 82 -17.38 4.71 -6.02
C GLY A 82 -17.23 6.22 -6.22
N ASP A 83 -16.24 6.85 -5.58
CA ASP A 83 -15.96 8.27 -5.77
C ASP A 83 -15.58 8.54 -7.24
N PRO A 84 -16.35 9.37 -7.98
CA PRO A 84 -16.08 9.65 -9.39
C PRO A 84 -14.78 10.41 -9.63
N ASP A 85 -14.25 11.12 -8.62
CA ASP A 85 -13.00 11.86 -8.73
C ASP A 85 -11.76 10.94 -8.61
N VAL A 86 -11.95 9.72 -8.09
CA VAL A 86 -10.88 8.74 -7.83
C VAL A 86 -11.22 7.39 -8.50
N PRO A 87 -11.27 7.31 -9.84
CA PRO A 87 -11.36 6.03 -10.52
C PRO A 87 -10.10 5.19 -10.26
N LYS A 88 -10.20 3.86 -10.45
CA LYS A 88 -9.12 2.90 -10.18
C LYS A 88 -7.82 3.28 -10.91
N GLU A 89 -7.93 3.75 -12.14
CA GLU A 89 -6.81 4.17 -12.98
C GLU A 89 -6.08 5.37 -12.36
N ARG A 90 -6.83 6.33 -11.80
CA ARG A 90 -6.26 7.49 -11.11
C ARG A 90 -5.60 7.09 -9.80
N MET A 91 -6.21 6.17 -9.04
CA MET A 91 -5.59 5.61 -7.84
C MET A 91 -4.22 5.00 -8.18
N LEU A 92 -4.13 4.17 -9.21
CA LEU A 92 -2.88 3.54 -9.62
C LEU A 92 -1.82 4.58 -10.01
N ALA A 93 -2.21 5.60 -10.79
CA ALA A 93 -1.29 6.68 -11.17
C ALA A 93 -0.75 7.44 -9.95
N LEU A 94 -1.60 7.79 -8.98
CA LEU A 94 -1.19 8.49 -7.76
C LEU A 94 -0.26 7.65 -6.87
N VAL A 95 -0.53 6.35 -6.75
CA VAL A 95 0.31 5.43 -5.97
C VAL A 95 1.68 5.29 -6.60
N LEU A 96 1.75 5.15 -7.94
CA LEU A 96 3.02 5.10 -8.67
C LEU A 96 3.79 6.40 -8.49
N ASP A 97 3.20 7.56 -8.84
CA ASP A 97 3.84 8.88 -8.69
C ASP A 97 4.40 9.11 -7.27
N MET A 98 3.68 8.65 -6.23
CA MET A 98 4.15 8.76 -4.86
C MET A 98 5.29 7.78 -4.55
N ALA A 99 5.22 6.55 -5.06
CA ALA A 99 6.30 5.58 -4.90
C ALA A 99 7.61 6.10 -5.51
N GLU A 100 7.57 6.73 -6.69
CA GLU A 100 8.75 7.36 -7.32
C GLU A 100 9.35 8.43 -6.41
N ARG A 101 8.50 9.34 -5.90
CA ARG A 101 8.93 10.45 -5.04
C ARG A 101 9.50 9.98 -3.71
N LEU A 102 8.90 8.96 -3.10
CA LEU A 102 9.33 8.46 -1.79
C LEU A 102 10.57 7.59 -1.87
N ALA A 103 10.73 6.84 -2.95
CA ALA A 103 11.92 6.03 -3.20
C ALA A 103 13.11 6.87 -3.71
N ASP A 104 12.95 8.20 -3.83
CA ASP A 104 13.95 9.14 -4.35
C ASP A 104 14.49 8.69 -5.72
N THR A 105 13.56 8.32 -6.61
CA THR A 105 13.87 7.88 -7.98
C THR A 105 13.31 8.87 -8.99
N GLU A 106 14.06 9.12 -10.08
CA GLU A 106 13.51 9.69 -11.30
C GLU A 106 13.05 8.56 -12.23
N LEU A 107 12.03 7.77 -11.85
CA LEU A 107 11.43 6.75 -12.74
C LEU A 107 10.90 7.36 -14.06
N ARG A 108 10.72 8.69 -14.12
CA ARG A 108 10.33 9.46 -15.31
C ARG A 108 11.42 9.75 -16.35
N ARG A 109 12.71 9.52 -16.08
CA ARG A 109 13.80 9.89 -17.01
C ARG A 109 14.14 8.85 -18.08
N GLU A 110 13.60 7.63 -18.02
CA GLU A 110 13.91 6.57 -19.01
C GLU A 110 12.85 6.40 -20.11
N LEU A 111 11.89 7.33 -20.22
CA LEU A 111 10.82 7.30 -21.24
C LEU A 111 10.93 8.41 -22.30
N GLU A 112 12.09 9.07 -22.41
CA GLU A 112 12.46 9.93 -23.55
C GLU A 112 13.54 9.25 -24.41
#